data_AF-A0A2P2BNR4-F1
#
_entry.id   AF-A0A2P2BNR4-F1
#
_cell.length_a   1.000
_cell.length_b   1.000
_cell.length_c   1.000
_cell.angle_alpha   90.00
_cell.angle_beta   90.00
_cell.angle_gamma   90.00
#
_symmetry.space_group_name_H-M   'P 1'
#
loop_
_entity.id
_entity.type
_entity.pdbx_description
1 polymer ?
#
loop_
_entity_poly.entity_id
_entity_poly.type
_entity_poly.pdbx_seq_one_letter_code
_entity_poly.pdbx_strand_id
1 'polypeptide(L)'
;MKYISLLISSIGVFLVILGNFYYNSVTLDMQKIKDYVAETNIILEDIIDKEYYVLENKQDYIKRLNSLKEGLNNTDTTFLIDNYKNYKVKSIDSLVKSLKETEGKKIYLGEVEKYNKLCDREIDRLIINKNLV
;
A
#
# COMPACT_ATOMS: atom_id res chain seq x y z
N MET A 1 42.80 0.82 23.34
CA MET A 1 41.77 1.89 23.40
C MET A 1 41.54 2.57 22.04
N LYS A 2 42.57 3.09 21.34
CA LYS A 2 42.41 3.75 20.02
C LYS A 2 41.73 2.90 18.92
N TYR A 3 42.02 1.59 18.87
CA TYR A 3 41.39 0.69 17.89
C TYR A 3 39.93 0.36 18.22
N ILE A 4 39.57 0.38 19.51
CA ILE A 4 38.20 0.11 19.97
C ILE A 4 37.30 1.31 19.64
N SER A 5 37.79 2.54 19.87
CA SER A 5 37.06 3.75 19.49
C SER A 5 36.87 3.88 17.98
N LEU A 6 37.87 3.48 17.19
CA LEU A 6 37.77 3.46 15.72
C LEU A 6 36.72 2.45 15.25
N LEU A 7 36.69 1.27 15.87
CA LEU A 7 35.74 0.21 15.56
C LEU A 7 34.30 0.64 15.89
N ILE A 8 34.08 1.24 17.06
CA ILE A 8 32.76 1.78 17.45
C ILE A 8 32.31 2.87 16.49
N SER A 9 33.22 3.77 16.09
CA SER A 9 32.90 4.83 15.11
C SER A 9 32.53 4.25 13.75
N SER A 10 33.24 3.23 13.28
CA SER A 10 32.95 2.56 12.00
C SER A 10 31.58 1.88 12.01
N ILE A 11 31.25 1.18 13.11
CA ILE A 11 29.93 0.57 13.30
C ILE A 11 28.83 1.63 13.32
N GLY A 12 29.05 2.76 13.99
CA GLY A 12 28.10 3.87 14.02
C GLY A 12 27.78 4.41 12.63
N VAL A 13 28.81 4.67 11.82
CA VAL A 13 28.64 5.12 10.42
C VAL A 13 27.90 4.05 9.60
N PHE A 14 28.26 2.77 9.78
CA PHE A 14 27.60 1.68 9.08
C PHE A 14 26.10 1.58 9.40
N LEU A 15 25.71 1.72 10.67
CA LEU A 15 24.30 1.70 11.08
C LEU A 15 23.51 2.88 10.48
N VAL A 16 24.11 4.07 10.40
CA VAL A 16 23.50 5.24 9.76
C VAL A 16 23.26 4.96 8.27
N ILE A 17 24.23 4.36 7.57
CA ILE A 17 24.09 3.99 6.16
C ILE A 17 22.96 2.97 5.97
N LEU A 18 22.89 1.94 6.83
CA LEU A 18 21.82 0.95 6.78
C LEU A 18 20.44 1.56 7.00
N GLY A 19 20.30 2.47 7.96
CA GLY A 19 19.05 3.20 8.19
C GLY A 19 18.61 3.99 6.96
N ASN A 20 19.53 4.73 6.34
CA ASN A 20 19.24 5.47 5.11
C ASN A 20 18.86 4.55 3.94
N PHE A 21 19.57 3.42 3.80
CA PHE A 21 19.26 2.43 2.76
C PHE A 21 17.87 1.83 2.94
N TYR A 22 17.49 1.51 4.18
CA TYR A 22 16.14 1.04 4.52
C TYR A 22 15.06 2.05 4.12
N TYR A 23 15.18 3.31 4.56
CA TYR A 23 14.19 4.35 4.24
C TYR A 23 14.08 4.63 2.75
N ASN A 24 15.22 4.69 2.05
CA ASN A 24 15.23 4.90 0.61
C ASN A 24 14.57 3.73 -0.12
N SER A 25 14.79 2.48 0.32
CA SER A 25 14.17 1.30 -0.28
C SER A 25 12.64 1.34 -0.14
N VAL A 26 12.14 1.61 1.07
CA VAL A 26 10.69 1.75 1.31
C VAL A 26 10.10 2.88 0.47
N THR A 27 10.76 4.03 0.41
CA THR A 27 10.29 5.20 -0.35
C THR A 27 10.23 4.90 -1.84
N LEU A 28 11.27 4.28 -2.41
CA LEU A 28 11.31 3.90 -3.82
C LEU A 28 10.21 2.89 -4.15
N ASP A 29 10.00 1.89 -3.30
CA ASP A 29 8.94 0.90 -3.52
C ASP A 29 7.55 1.52 -3.46
N MET A 30 7.31 2.42 -2.51
CA MET A 30 6.06 3.17 -2.43
C MET A 30 5.84 4.08 -3.63
N GLN A 31 6.90 4.70 -4.18
CA GLN A 31 6.81 5.48 -5.42
C GLN A 31 6.40 4.61 -6.61
N LYS A 32 6.97 3.41 -6.76
CA LYS A 32 6.62 2.49 -7.85
C LYS A 32 5.14 2.09 -7.85
N ILE A 33 4.53 1.96 -6.66
CA ILE A 33 3.14 1.52 -6.55
C ILE A 33 2.12 2.65 -6.37
N LYS A 34 2.60 3.91 -6.27
CA LYS A 34 1.78 5.10 -5.98
C LYS A 34 0.58 5.22 -6.91
N ASP A 35 0.79 5.03 -8.21
CA ASP A 35 -0.25 5.24 -9.21
C ASP A 35 -1.37 4.20 -9.08
N TYR A 36 -1.02 2.94 -8.76
CA TYR A 36 -2.03 1.91 -8.48
C TYR A 36 -2.85 2.24 -7.23
N VAL A 37 -2.20 2.76 -6.19
CA VAL A 37 -2.86 3.16 -4.94
C VAL A 37 -3.81 4.33 -5.18
N ALA A 38 -3.34 5.35 -5.89
CA ALA A 38 -4.14 6.53 -6.24
C ALA A 38 -5.37 6.15 -7.06
N GLU A 39 -5.20 5.36 -8.13
CA GLU A 39 -6.30 4.90 -8.96
C GLU A 39 -7.31 4.06 -8.18
N THR A 40 -6.85 3.17 -7.30
CA THR A 40 -7.74 2.37 -6.44
C THR A 40 -8.60 3.27 -5.54
N ASN A 41 -8.02 4.36 -5.02
CA ASN A 41 -8.74 5.30 -4.16
C ASN A 41 -9.75 6.13 -4.96
N ILE A 42 -9.42 6.55 -6.18
CA ILE A 42 -10.34 7.22 -7.10
C ILE A 42 -11.55 6.31 -7.41
N ILE A 43 -11.31 5.02 -7.67
CA ILE A 43 -12.39 4.06 -7.90
C ILE A 43 -13.28 3.89 -6.67
N LEU A 44 -12.69 3.85 -5.46
CA LEU A 44 -13.46 3.81 -4.22
C LEU A 44 -14.34 5.06 -4.06
N GLU A 45 -13.80 6.25 -4.32
CA GLU A 45 -14.54 7.51 -4.30
C GLU A 45 -15.71 7.49 -5.30
N ASP A 46 -15.46 7.07 -6.54
CA ASP A 46 -16.51 6.92 -7.55
C ASP A 46 -17.62 5.94 -7.10
N ILE A 47 -17.27 4.84 -6.42
CA ILE A 47 -18.26 3.85 -5.92
C ILE A 47 -19.16 4.46 -4.83
N ILE A 48 -18.61 5.37 -4.01
CA ILE A 48 -19.33 6.02 -2.92
C ILE A 48 -20.19 7.19 -3.46
N ASP A 49 -19.60 8.05 -4.29
CA ASP A 49 -20.20 9.33 -4.67
C ASP A 49 -20.99 9.27 -5.99
N LYS A 50 -20.67 8.31 -6.87
CA LYS A 50 -21.24 8.18 -8.22
C LYS A 50 -21.82 6.79 -8.47
N GLU A 51 -22.46 6.21 -7.45
CA GLU A 51 -22.96 4.82 -7.46
C GLU A 51 -23.73 4.45 -8.73
N TYR A 52 -24.66 5.30 -9.19
CA TYR A 52 -25.46 5.03 -10.40
C TYR A 52 -24.60 4.83 -11.65
N TYR A 53 -23.64 5.75 -11.89
CA TYR A 53 -22.74 5.69 -13.04
C TYR A 53 -21.82 4.48 -12.98
N VAL A 54 -21.34 4.13 -11.78
CA VAL A 54 -20.49 2.96 -11.56
C VAL A 54 -21.26 1.66 -11.80
N LEU A 55 -22.53 1.59 -11.39
CA LEU A 55 -23.37 0.41 -11.63
C LEU A 55 -23.65 0.21 -13.13
N GLU A 56 -23.88 1.28 -13.88
CA GLU A 56 -24.04 1.24 -15.33
C GLU A 56 -22.77 0.75 -16.04
N ASN A 57 -21.59 1.20 -15.57
CA ASN A 57 -20.28 0.86 -16.14
C ASN A 57 -19.52 -0.21 -15.34
N LYS A 58 -20.24 -1.06 -14.61
CA LYS A 58 -19.68 -2.01 -13.62
C LYS A 58 -18.54 -2.87 -14.16
N GLN A 59 -18.65 -3.35 -15.39
CA GLN A 59 -17.64 -4.24 -15.98
C GLN A 59 -16.31 -3.53 -16.22
N ASP A 60 -16.34 -2.26 -16.59
CA ASP A 60 -15.13 -1.46 -16.82
C ASP A 60 -14.40 -1.19 -15.51
N TYR A 61 -15.14 -0.87 -14.44
CA TYR A 61 -14.57 -0.72 -13.10
C TYR A 61 -13.95 -2.02 -12.58
N ILE A 62 -14.63 -3.17 -12.77
CA ILE A 62 -14.07 -4.49 -12.40
C ILE A 62 -12.80 -4.79 -13.20
N LYS A 63 -12.79 -4.52 -14.51
CA LYS A 63 -11.62 -4.72 -15.37
C LYS A 63 -10.44 -3.84 -14.93
N ARG A 64 -10.69 -2.57 -14.64
CA ARG A 64 -9.68 -1.63 -14.10
C ARG A 64 -9.11 -2.18 -12.79
N LEU A 65 -9.96 -2.55 -11.83
CA LEU A 65 -9.52 -3.11 -10.54
C LEU A 65 -8.67 -4.37 -10.70
N ASN A 66 -9.05 -5.31 -11.58
CA ASN A 66 -8.25 -6.50 -11.84
C ASN A 66 -6.89 -6.15 -12.45
N SER A 67 -6.86 -5.20 -13.40
CA SER A 67 -5.60 -4.73 -13.99
C SER A 67 -4.69 -4.07 -12.94
N LEU A 68 -5.25 -3.28 -12.01
CA LEU A 68 -4.50 -2.70 -10.89
C LEU A 68 -3.95 -3.78 -9.96
N LYS A 69 -4.74 -4.81 -9.66
CA LYS A 69 -4.30 -5.94 -8.83
C LYS A 69 -3.13 -6.69 -9.49
N GLU A 70 -3.24 -6.99 -10.78
CA GLU A 70 -2.17 -7.64 -11.54
C GLU A 70 -0.92 -6.77 -11.61
N GLY A 71 -1.07 -5.48 -11.95
CA GLY A 71 0.02 -4.51 -11.99
C GLY A 71 0.73 -4.38 -10.65
N LEU A 72 -0.03 -4.27 -9.55
CA LEU A 72 0.52 -4.22 -8.20
C LEU A 72 1.31 -5.49 -7.85
N ASN A 73 0.77 -6.67 -8.16
CA ASN A 73 1.45 -7.94 -7.87
C ASN A 73 2.75 -8.09 -8.67
N ASN A 74 2.72 -7.72 -9.96
CA ASN A 74 3.87 -7.81 -10.87
C ASN A 74 4.91 -6.70 -10.67
N THR A 75 4.61 -5.69 -9.86
CA THR A 75 5.58 -4.62 -9.57
C THR A 75 6.66 -5.13 -8.62
N ASP A 76 7.90 -5.12 -9.10
CA ASP A 76 9.08 -5.51 -8.34
C ASP A 76 9.36 -4.52 -7.20
N THR A 77 9.12 -4.98 -5.99
CA THR A 77 9.35 -4.24 -4.75
C THR A 77 10.16 -5.10 -3.78
N THR A 78 10.82 -4.47 -2.82
CA THR A 78 11.49 -5.20 -1.75
C THR A 78 10.47 -5.87 -0.82
N PHE A 79 10.93 -6.89 -0.10
CA PHE A 79 10.14 -7.61 0.90
C PHE A 79 9.60 -6.71 2.03
N LEU A 80 10.15 -5.50 2.17
CA LEU A 80 9.77 -4.55 3.21
C LEU A 80 8.30 -4.12 3.10
N ILE A 81 7.74 -4.08 1.89
CA ILE A 81 6.36 -3.63 1.67
C ILE A 81 5.38 -4.76 1.33
N ASP A 82 5.77 -6.03 1.51
CA ASP A 82 4.94 -7.19 1.13
C ASP A 82 3.58 -7.19 1.84
N ASN A 83 3.57 -6.83 3.14
CA ASN A 83 2.32 -6.73 3.89
C ASN A 83 1.42 -5.63 3.32
N TYR A 84 1.99 -4.47 2.98
CA TYR A 84 1.25 -3.38 2.36
C TYR A 84 0.61 -3.84 1.04
N LYS A 85 1.39 -4.46 0.15
CA LYS A 85 0.89 -5.00 -1.13
C LYS A 85 -0.25 -6.00 -0.89
N ASN A 86 -0.06 -6.94 0.04
CA ASN A 86 -1.06 -7.95 0.38
C ASN A 86 -2.37 -7.32 0.87
N TYR A 87 -2.30 -6.34 1.78
CA TYR A 87 -3.49 -5.62 2.24
C TYR A 87 -4.17 -4.84 1.12
N LYS A 88 -3.40 -4.17 0.25
CA LYS A 88 -3.96 -3.42 -0.87
C LYS A 88 -4.63 -4.32 -1.91
N VAL A 89 -4.06 -5.49 -2.20
CA VAL A 89 -4.70 -6.51 -3.04
C VAL A 89 -6.02 -6.98 -2.44
N LYS A 90 -6.07 -7.25 -1.13
CA LYS A 90 -7.32 -7.62 -0.44
C LYS A 90 -8.37 -6.51 -0.50
N SER A 91 -7.95 -5.25 -0.36
CA SER A 91 -8.82 -4.08 -0.54
C SER A 91 -9.42 -4.05 -1.96
N ILE A 92 -8.60 -4.25 -3.00
CA ILE A 92 -9.07 -4.35 -4.39
C ILE A 92 -10.05 -5.52 -4.58
N ASP A 93 -9.77 -6.70 -4.00
CA ASP A 93 -10.67 -7.85 -4.08
C ASP A 93 -12.03 -7.55 -3.43
N SER A 94 -12.04 -6.88 -2.28
CA SER A 94 -13.28 -6.45 -1.62
C SER A 94 -14.03 -5.38 -2.45
N LEU A 95 -13.33 -4.46 -3.13
CA LEU A 95 -13.95 -3.53 -4.08
C LEU A 95 -14.64 -4.28 -5.23
N VAL A 96 -13.96 -5.26 -5.83
CA VAL A 96 -14.53 -6.10 -6.90
C VAL A 96 -15.77 -6.83 -6.41
N LYS A 97 -15.75 -7.40 -5.19
CA LYS A 97 -16.92 -8.05 -4.60
C LYS A 97 -18.07 -7.08 -4.36
N SER A 98 -17.78 -5.87 -3.86
CA SER A 98 -18.78 -4.82 -3.64
C SER A 98 -19.53 -4.41 -4.93
N LEU A 99 -18.83 -4.48 -6.07
CA LEU A 99 -19.43 -4.25 -7.39
C LEU A 99 -20.22 -5.46 -7.88
N LYS A 100 -19.73 -6.69 -7.62
CA LYS A 100 -20.37 -7.93 -8.07
C LYS A 100 -21.66 -8.26 -7.31
N GLU A 101 -21.65 -8.10 -6.00
CA GLU A 101 -22.68 -8.58 -5.07
C GLU A 101 -23.43 -7.41 -4.41
N THR A 102 -24.68 -7.20 -4.83
CA THR A 102 -25.51 -6.08 -4.37
C THR A 102 -25.93 -6.23 -2.91
N GLU A 103 -26.26 -7.44 -2.46
CA GLU A 103 -26.75 -7.71 -1.09
C GLU A 103 -25.63 -7.57 -0.03
N GLY A 104 -24.37 -7.78 -0.42
CA GLY A 104 -23.20 -7.71 0.46
C GLY A 104 -22.40 -6.40 0.37
N LYS A 105 -22.82 -5.44 -0.47
CA LYS A 105 -22.02 -4.25 -0.81
C LYS A 105 -21.45 -3.53 0.41
N LYS A 106 -22.29 -3.25 1.42
CA LYS A 106 -21.85 -2.55 2.65
C LYS A 106 -20.78 -3.33 3.44
N ILE A 107 -20.90 -4.65 3.50
CA ILE A 107 -19.93 -5.52 4.18
C ILE A 107 -18.59 -5.43 3.45
N TYR A 108 -18.60 -5.55 2.12
CA TYR A 108 -17.39 -5.48 1.31
C TYR A 108 -16.73 -4.11 1.36
N LEU A 109 -17.50 -3.01 1.37
CA LEU A 109 -16.94 -1.67 1.59
C LEU A 109 -16.34 -1.52 2.99
N GLY A 110 -16.91 -2.15 4.01
CA GLY A 110 -16.31 -2.22 5.34
C GLY A 110 -14.98 -2.99 5.36
N GLU A 111 -14.85 -4.06 4.56
CA GLU A 111 -13.57 -4.76 4.38
C GLU A 111 -12.53 -3.88 3.67
N VAL A 112 -12.94 -3.11 2.66
CA VAL A 112 -12.06 -2.14 1.98
C VAL A 112 -11.49 -1.15 2.98
N GLU A 113 -12.33 -0.57 3.84
CA GLU A 113 -11.89 0.34 4.89
C GLU A 113 -10.93 -0.34 5.87
N LYS A 114 -11.25 -1.55 6.32
CA LYS A 114 -10.38 -2.35 7.20
C LYS A 114 -9.00 -2.56 6.59
N TYR A 115 -8.92 -2.95 5.32
CA TYR A 115 -7.64 -3.20 4.65
C TYR A 115 -6.88 -1.90 4.37
N ASN A 116 -7.55 -0.81 4.06
CA ASN A 116 -6.92 0.51 3.92
C ASN A 116 -6.31 0.95 5.26
N LYS A 117 -7.01 0.80 6.39
CA LYS A 117 -6.45 1.06 7.73
C LYS A 117 -5.28 0.17 8.10
N LEU A 118 -5.17 -1.03 7.53
CA LEU A 118 -4.01 -1.91 7.70
C LEU A 118 -2.83 -1.45 6.84
N CYS A 119 -3.10 -0.93 5.64
CA CYS A 119 -2.09 -0.29 4.80
C CYS A 119 -1.48 0.91 5.53
N ASP A 120 -2.30 1.81 6.08
CA ASP A 120 -1.84 3.00 6.80
C ASP A 120 -0.96 2.62 8.01
N ARG A 121 -1.41 1.62 8.79
CA ARG A 121 -0.63 1.11 9.94
C ARG A 121 0.70 0.48 9.53
N GLU A 122 0.76 -0.21 8.39
CA GLU A 122 2.02 -0.74 7.89
C GLU A 122 2.95 0.39 7.43
N ILE A 123 2.44 1.43 6.79
CA ILE A 123 3.24 2.62 6.44
C ILE A 123 3.78 3.30 7.69
N ASP A 124 2.95 3.51 8.73
CA ASP A 124 3.40 4.09 9.99
C ASP A 124 4.51 3.25 10.65
N ARG A 125 4.38 1.92 10.58
CA ARG A 125 5.38 0.96 11.07
C ARG A 125 6.68 1.00 10.25
N LEU A 126 6.60 1.20 8.94
CA LEU A 126 7.78 1.27 8.07
C LEU A 126 8.48 2.62 8.17
N ILE A 127 7.74 3.70 8.46
CA ILE A 127 8.27 5.06 8.45
C ILE A 127 8.77 5.52 9.82
N ILE A 128 8.46 4.85 10.95
CA ILE A 128 8.85 5.15 12.37
C ILE A 128 9.79 6.36 12.51
N ASN A 129 9.28 7.56 12.23
CA ASN A 129 10.09 8.78 12.31
C ASN A 129 9.26 10.07 12.27
N LYS A 130 7.97 10.04 12.64
CA LYS A 130 7.28 11.30 12.95
C LYS A 130 7.54 11.81 14.37
N ASN A 131 8.11 10.98 15.26
CA ASN A 131 8.31 11.30 16.67
C ASN A 131 9.78 11.19 17.17
N LEU A 132 10.77 11.11 16.27
CA LEU A 132 12.20 10.99 16.64
C LEU A 132 13.08 12.11 16.07
N VAL A 133 12.48 13.24 15.67
CA VAL A 133 13.15 14.52 15.39
C VAL A 133 12.63 15.57 16.35
#